data_AF-A0A1H8JJZ9-F1
#
_entry.id   AF-A0A1H8JJZ9-F1
#
_cell.length_a   1.000
_cell.length_b   1.000
_cell.length_c   1.000
_cell.angle_alpha   90.00
_cell.angle_beta   90.00
_cell.angle_gamma   90.00
#
_symmetry.space_group_name_H-M   'P 1'
#
loop_
_entity.id
_entity.type
_entity.pdbx_description
1 polymer ?
#
loop_
_entity_poly.entity_id
_entity_poly.type
_entity_poly.pdbx_seq_one_letter_code
_entity_poly.pdbx_strand_id
1 'polypeptide(L)'
;MDLFNKSGVLVSSVLVLVGALIACQAQEGTVPASTVIEAAAMQIGPQGQPAAERRLQEWADQGSAVAQRELALRYLSNPDKRSEAIALFERAASAGDAQAAVGLVGMAHEAGDGIGGDGAANAARTAGRVIKEATSVNYAPH
;
A
#
# COMPACT_ATOMS: atom_id res chain seq x y z
N MET A 1 33.67 -24.76 -42.16
CA MET A 1 33.50 -25.02 -40.72
C MET A 1 32.66 -23.90 -40.07
N ASP A 2 31.67 -23.39 -40.78
CA ASP A 2 31.05 -22.08 -40.50
C ASP A 2 29.61 -22.19 -39.97
N LEU A 3 29.03 -23.39 -40.02
CA LEU A 3 27.67 -23.65 -39.53
C LEU A 3 27.63 -23.67 -37.99
N PHE A 4 28.62 -24.31 -37.34
CA PHE A 4 28.67 -24.44 -35.88
C PHE A 4 28.86 -23.10 -35.15
N ASN A 5 29.58 -22.15 -35.76
CA ASN A 5 29.77 -20.81 -35.18
C ASN A 5 28.49 -19.97 -35.23
N LYS A 6 27.72 -20.05 -36.33
CA LYS A 6 26.44 -19.34 -36.45
C LYS A 6 25.36 -19.92 -35.52
N SER A 7 25.30 -21.24 -35.40
CA SER A 7 24.36 -21.91 -34.51
C SER A 7 24.60 -21.58 -33.03
N GLY A 8 25.86 -21.52 -32.59
CA GLY A 8 26.21 -21.16 -31.22
C GLY A 8 25.86 -19.72 -30.85
N VAL A 9 26.08 -18.78 -31.77
CA VAL A 9 25.73 -17.36 -31.59
C VAL A 9 24.21 -17.16 -31.52
N LEU A 10 23.44 -17.90 -32.34
CA LEU A 10 21.98 -17.84 -32.31
C LEU A 10 21.41 -18.39 -31.00
N VAL A 11 21.93 -19.53 -30.51
CA VAL A 11 21.49 -20.11 -29.23
C VAL A 11 21.83 -19.20 -28.05
N SER A 12 23.02 -18.59 -28.05
CA SER A 12 23.43 -17.64 -27.01
C SER A 12 22.57 -16.37 -27.03
N SER A 13 22.28 -15.82 -28.22
CA SER A 13 21.42 -14.65 -28.38
C SER A 13 19.98 -14.92 -27.92
N VAL A 14 19.44 -16.10 -28.23
CA VAL A 14 18.11 -16.52 -27.76
C VAL A 14 18.10 -16.70 -26.24
N LEU A 15 19.14 -17.29 -25.64
CA LEU A 15 19.25 -17.42 -24.18
C LEU A 15 19.35 -16.07 -23.47
N VAL A 16 20.09 -15.10 -24.02
CA VAL A 16 20.19 -13.74 -23.48
C VAL A 16 18.84 -13.01 -23.58
N LEU A 17 18.14 -13.15 -24.71
CA LEU A 17 16.80 -12.56 -24.89
C LEU A 17 15.77 -13.17 -23.93
N VAL A 18 15.78 -14.50 -23.76
CA VAL A 18 14.88 -15.19 -22.82
C VAL A 18 15.22 -14.82 -21.37
N GLY A 19 16.50 -14.73 -21.02
CA GLY A 19 16.94 -14.27 -19.69
C GLY A 19 16.53 -12.82 -19.38
N ALA A 20 16.63 -11.92 -20.38
CA ALA A 20 16.17 -10.53 -20.25
C ALA A 20 14.64 -10.43 -20.10
N LEU A 21 13.88 -11.28 -20.79
CA LEU A 21 12.42 -11.35 -20.65
C LEU A 21 11.99 -11.87 -19.27
N ILE A 22 12.71 -12.84 -18.70
CA ILE A 22 12.45 -13.33 -17.34
C ILE A 22 12.77 -12.25 -16.29
N ALA A 23 13.86 -11.49 -16.47
CA ALA A 23 14.20 -10.38 -15.57
C ALA A 23 13.17 -9.23 -15.59
N CYS A 24 12.53 -8.98 -16.73
CA CYS A 24 11.50 -7.95 -16.87
C CYS A 24 10.17 -8.32 -16.18
N GLN A 25 9.91 -9.61 -16.00
CA GLN A 25 8.71 -10.13 -15.31
C GLN A 25 8.91 -10.24 -13.79
N ALA A 26 10.12 -10.05 -13.28
CA ALA A 26 10.48 -10.24 -11.87
C ALA A 26 10.37 -8.97 -11.00
N GLN A 27 9.61 -7.96 -11.42
CA GLN A 27 9.36 -6.76 -10.60
C GLN A 27 8.33 -7.00 -9.47
N GLU A 28 8.10 -8.26 -9.10
CA GLU A 28 7.07 -8.69 -8.13
C GLU A 28 7.43 -8.37 -6.68
N GLY A 29 8.65 -7.86 -6.41
CA GLY A 29 9.16 -7.63 -5.06
C GLY A 29 9.25 -6.16 -4.61
N THR A 30 8.80 -5.20 -5.41
CA THR A 30 8.88 -3.78 -5.05
C THR A 30 7.49 -3.17 -4.96
N VAL A 31 7.16 -2.58 -3.81
CA VAL A 31 5.99 -1.72 -3.64
C VAL A 31 5.99 -0.64 -4.74
N PRO A 32 4.96 -0.58 -5.60
CA PRO A 32 4.93 0.40 -6.68
C PRO A 32 4.59 1.80 -6.14
N ALA A 33 4.72 2.82 -6.99
CA ALA A 33 4.38 4.19 -6.62
C ALA A 33 2.92 4.33 -6.16
N SER A 34 2.64 5.30 -5.29
CA SER A 34 1.31 5.59 -4.74
C SER A 34 0.21 5.66 -5.80
N THR A 35 0.50 6.27 -6.95
CA THR A 35 -0.46 6.43 -8.06
C THR A 35 -0.89 5.09 -8.65
N VAL A 36 0.01 4.12 -8.72
CA VAL A 36 -0.29 2.76 -9.21
C VAL A 36 -1.16 2.02 -8.19
N ILE A 37 -0.87 2.22 -6.90
CA ILE A 37 -1.63 1.62 -5.80
C ILE A 37 -3.07 2.16 -5.80
N GLU A 38 -3.23 3.48 -5.88
CA GLU A 38 -4.54 4.14 -5.93
C GLU A 38 -5.30 3.76 -7.20
N ALA A 39 -4.64 3.67 -8.35
CA ALA A 39 -5.26 3.20 -9.59
C ALA A 39 -5.73 1.75 -9.50
N ALA A 40 -4.99 0.88 -8.79
CA ALA A 40 -5.41 -0.48 -8.52
C ALA A 40 -6.59 -0.52 -7.54
N ALA A 41 -6.62 0.36 -6.54
CA ALA A 41 -7.74 0.50 -5.61
C ALA A 41 -9.03 0.94 -6.33
N MET A 42 -8.95 1.90 -7.26
CA MET A 42 -10.09 2.34 -8.07
C MET A 42 -10.69 1.22 -8.95
N GLN A 43 -9.88 0.24 -9.34
CA GLN A 43 -10.35 -0.93 -10.09
C GLN A 43 -11.19 -1.89 -9.24
N ILE A 44 -11.16 -1.76 -7.92
CA ILE A 44 -12.02 -2.51 -7.00
C ILE A 44 -13.39 -1.81 -6.96
N GLY A 45 -14.15 -1.97 -8.04
CA GLY A 45 -15.54 -1.51 -8.11
C GLY A 45 -16.48 -2.27 -7.16
N PRO A 46 -17.80 -2.02 -7.21
CA PRO A 46 -18.78 -2.60 -6.28
C PRO A 46 -18.87 -4.13 -6.31
N GLN A 47 -18.40 -4.77 -7.39
CA GLN A 47 -18.34 -6.23 -7.49
C GLN A 47 -17.02 -6.83 -6.96
N GLY A 48 -16.06 -5.99 -6.55
CA GLY A 48 -14.76 -6.38 -6.03
C GLY A 48 -13.94 -7.17 -7.05
N GLN A 49 -12.91 -6.59 -7.65
CA GLN A 49 -11.97 -7.40 -8.42
C GLN A 49 -11.03 -8.12 -7.45
N PRO A 50 -11.18 -9.45 -7.22
CA PRO A 50 -10.43 -10.15 -6.17
C PRO A 50 -8.92 -10.14 -6.42
N ALA A 51 -8.50 -9.98 -7.69
CA ALA A 51 -7.10 -9.83 -8.05
C ALA A 51 -6.52 -8.48 -7.62
N ALA A 52 -7.29 -7.39 -7.70
CA ALA A 52 -6.84 -6.07 -7.31
C ALA A 52 -6.78 -5.94 -5.78
N GLU A 53 -7.74 -6.52 -5.07
CA GLU A 53 -7.68 -6.60 -3.60
C GLU A 53 -6.47 -7.41 -3.13
N ARG A 54 -6.20 -8.56 -3.77
CA ARG A 54 -5.03 -9.38 -3.42
C ARG A 54 -3.73 -8.61 -3.59
N ARG A 55 -3.59 -7.85 -4.68
CA ARG A 55 -2.41 -6.98 -4.90
C ARG A 55 -2.30 -5.88 -3.86
N LEU A 56 -3.41 -5.23 -3.48
CA LEU A 56 -3.40 -4.27 -2.38
C LEU A 56 -2.94 -4.92 -1.07
N GLN A 57 -3.39 -6.14 -0.80
CA GLN A 57 -2.98 -6.89 0.38
C GLN A 57 -1.49 -7.20 0.35
N GLU A 58 -0.97 -7.68 -0.78
CA GLU A 58 0.47 -7.93 -0.98
C GLU A 58 1.31 -6.66 -0.76
N TRP A 59 0.88 -5.50 -1.28
CA TRP A 59 1.60 -4.24 -1.08
C TRP A 59 1.46 -3.71 0.35
N ALA A 60 0.31 -3.92 1.00
CA ALA A 60 0.09 -3.56 2.39
C ALA A 60 0.98 -4.38 3.33
N ASP A 61 1.15 -5.68 3.04
CA ASP A 61 2.03 -6.61 3.76
C ASP A 61 3.51 -6.27 3.55
N GLN A 62 3.87 -5.72 2.38
CA GLN A 62 5.18 -5.14 2.11
C GLN A 62 5.41 -3.77 2.79
N GLY A 63 4.45 -3.27 3.55
CA GLY A 63 4.58 -2.04 4.35
C GLY A 63 4.16 -0.75 3.64
N SER A 64 3.48 -0.83 2.50
CA SER A 64 2.97 0.36 1.83
C SER A 64 1.85 1.02 2.64
N ALA A 65 2.13 2.21 3.19
CA ALA A 65 1.14 2.98 3.95
C ALA A 65 -0.10 3.32 3.10
N VAL A 66 0.11 3.60 1.80
CA VAL A 66 -0.96 3.88 0.84
C VAL A 66 -1.81 2.64 0.60
N ALA A 67 -1.20 1.47 0.39
CA ALA A 67 -1.97 0.24 0.18
C ALA A 67 -2.74 -0.16 1.45
N GLN A 68 -2.14 0.03 2.63
CA GLN A 68 -2.81 -0.19 3.92
C GLN A 68 -4.03 0.72 4.07
N ARG A 69 -3.91 2.01 3.71
CA ARG A 69 -5.01 2.99 3.72
C ARG A 69 -6.14 2.59 2.77
N GLU A 70 -5.82 2.27 1.51
CA GLU A 70 -6.82 1.88 0.51
C GLU A 70 -7.54 0.58 0.89
N LEU A 71 -6.80 -0.41 1.42
CA LEU A 71 -7.40 -1.65 1.92
C LEU A 71 -8.30 -1.41 3.13
N ALA A 72 -7.91 -0.51 4.04
CA ALA A 72 -8.70 -0.13 5.20
C ALA A 72 -10.03 0.51 4.79
N LEU A 73 -10.01 1.47 3.85
CA LEU A 73 -11.23 2.11 3.32
C LEU A 73 -12.23 1.07 2.77
N ARG A 74 -11.72 0.05 2.09
CA ARG A 74 -12.55 -1.03 1.57
C ARG A 74 -13.13 -1.91 2.68
N TYR A 75 -12.37 -2.14 3.75
CA TYR A 75 -12.81 -2.96 4.87
C TYR A 75 -13.80 -2.24 5.78
N LEU A 76 -13.82 -0.89 5.79
CA LEU A 76 -14.82 -0.12 6.54
C LEU A 76 -16.26 -0.39 6.09
N SER A 77 -16.47 -0.63 4.80
CA SER A 77 -17.79 -0.96 4.25
C SER A 77 -18.31 -2.32 4.71
N ASN A 78 -17.46 -3.17 5.30
CA ASN A 78 -17.84 -4.47 5.83
C ASN A 78 -17.79 -4.45 7.38
N PRO A 79 -18.93 -4.60 8.07
CA PRO A 79 -18.98 -4.54 9.54
C PRO A 79 -18.07 -5.59 10.22
N ASP A 80 -17.92 -6.78 9.62
CA ASP A 80 -17.10 -7.86 10.17
C ASP A 80 -15.59 -7.56 10.08
N LYS A 81 -15.19 -6.66 9.17
CA LYS A 81 -13.79 -6.27 8.94
C LYS A 81 -13.42 -4.92 9.54
N ARG A 82 -14.33 -4.27 10.27
CA ARG A 82 -14.11 -2.92 10.80
C ARG A 82 -12.88 -2.83 11.71
N SER A 83 -12.67 -3.82 12.58
CA SER A 83 -11.49 -3.88 13.46
C SER A 83 -10.18 -4.00 12.68
N GLU A 84 -10.19 -4.77 11.59
CA GLU A 84 -9.04 -4.93 10.70
C GLU A 84 -8.75 -3.63 9.93
N ALA A 85 -9.79 -2.92 9.49
CA ALA A 85 -9.66 -1.60 8.88
C ALA A 85 -8.98 -0.59 9.83
N ILE A 86 -9.38 -0.57 11.10
CA ILE A 86 -8.76 0.30 12.11
C ILE A 86 -7.27 -0.03 12.25
N ALA A 87 -6.92 -1.31 12.39
CA ALA A 87 -5.51 -1.73 12.50
C ALA A 87 -4.68 -1.39 11.25
N LEU A 88 -5.28 -1.45 10.05
CA LEU A 88 -4.62 -1.03 8.80
C LEU A 88 -4.39 0.49 8.78
N PHE A 89 -5.37 1.30 9.18
CA PHE A 89 -5.19 2.74 9.29
C PHE A 89 -4.17 3.14 10.36
N GLU A 90 -4.14 2.46 11.51
CA GLU A 90 -3.14 2.71 12.55
C GLU A 90 -1.72 2.44 12.06
N ARG A 91 -1.52 1.38 11.28
CA ARG A 91 -0.23 1.08 10.63
C ARG A 91 0.15 2.16 9.62
N ALA A 92 -0.77 2.52 8.73
CA ALA A 92 -0.53 3.55 7.71
C ALA A 92 -0.22 4.93 8.35
N ALA A 93 -1.00 5.33 9.35
CA ALA A 93 -0.79 6.57 10.09
C ALA A 93 0.53 6.55 10.86
N SER A 94 0.91 5.41 11.45
CA SER A 94 2.22 5.27 12.12
C SER A 94 3.40 5.33 11.15
N ALA A 95 3.18 5.05 9.87
CA ALA A 95 4.15 5.23 8.79
C ALA A 95 4.10 6.63 8.16
N GLY A 96 3.35 7.58 8.75
CA GLY A 96 3.29 8.97 8.30
C GLY A 96 2.17 9.30 7.30
N ASP A 97 1.28 8.36 6.99
CA ASP A 97 0.15 8.64 6.09
C ASP A 97 -0.90 9.53 6.80
N ALA A 98 -0.93 10.81 6.39
CA ALA A 98 -1.85 11.79 6.95
C ALA A 98 -3.32 11.50 6.64
N GLN A 99 -3.62 10.89 5.49
CA GLN A 99 -5.01 10.54 5.13
C GLN A 99 -5.52 9.39 6.01
N ALA A 100 -4.66 8.43 6.34
CA ALA A 100 -4.97 7.38 7.30
C ALA A 100 -5.22 7.92 8.71
N ALA A 101 -4.41 8.89 9.16
CA ALA A 101 -4.62 9.56 10.44
C ALA A 101 -5.97 10.32 10.49
N VAL A 102 -6.34 11.00 9.40
CA VAL A 102 -7.65 11.65 9.27
C VAL A 102 -8.79 10.61 9.30
N GLY A 103 -8.62 9.47 8.63
CA GLY A 103 -9.57 8.36 8.66
C GLY A 103 -9.81 7.83 10.08
N LEU A 104 -8.75 7.66 10.89
CA LEU A 104 -8.87 7.25 12.30
C LEU A 104 -9.66 8.26 13.13
N VAL A 105 -9.41 9.55 12.94
CA VAL A 105 -10.14 10.61 13.64
C VAL A 105 -11.61 10.58 13.24
N GLY A 106 -11.92 10.49 11.95
CA GLY A 106 -13.29 10.39 11.46
C GLY A 106 -14.06 9.22 12.09
N MET A 107 -13.46 8.03 12.10
CA MET A 107 -14.08 6.85 12.73
C MET A 107 -14.27 7.00 14.24
N ALA A 108 -13.32 7.63 14.94
CA ALA A 108 -13.44 7.86 16.36
C ALA A 108 -14.58 8.83 16.69
N HIS A 109 -14.85 9.81 15.82
CA HIS A 109 -16.01 10.69 15.94
C HIS A 109 -17.32 9.94 15.68
N GLU A 110 -17.39 9.07 14.66
CA GLU A 110 -18.58 8.25 14.40
C GLU A 110 -18.87 7.25 15.53
N ALA A 111 -17.84 6.71 16.18
CA ALA A 111 -17.98 5.85 17.35
C ALA A 111 -18.32 6.65 18.64
N GLY A 112 -17.93 7.92 18.69
CA GLY A 112 -18.05 8.79 19.85
C GLY A 112 -19.48 9.15 20.28
N ASP A 113 -20.49 8.94 19.42
CA ASP A 113 -21.91 9.06 19.81
C ASP A 113 -22.39 7.90 20.69
N GLY A 114 -21.57 6.86 20.88
CA GLY A 114 -21.87 5.74 21.76
C GLY A 114 -20.63 4.90 22.11
N ILE A 115 -19.93 5.31 23.17
CA ILE A 115 -18.86 4.59 23.90
C ILE A 115 -17.44 4.68 23.31
N GLY A 116 -16.55 5.30 24.11
CA GLY A 116 -15.13 4.91 24.23
C GLY A 116 -14.10 6.00 23.92
N GLY A 117 -13.76 6.84 24.91
CA GLY A 117 -12.73 7.88 24.80
C GLY A 117 -11.32 7.38 24.44
N ASP A 118 -11.05 6.09 24.55
CA ASP A 118 -9.76 5.48 24.25
C ASP A 118 -9.44 5.46 22.74
N GLY A 119 -10.44 5.21 21.89
CA GLY A 119 -10.26 5.22 20.43
C GLY A 119 -9.95 6.63 19.91
N ALA A 120 -10.69 7.62 20.40
CA ALA A 120 -10.46 9.04 20.09
C ALA A 120 -9.10 9.52 20.62
N ALA A 121 -8.72 9.12 21.83
CA ALA A 121 -7.42 9.46 22.39
C ALA A 121 -6.27 8.81 21.61
N ASN A 122 -6.44 7.59 21.09
CA ASN A 122 -5.44 6.96 20.24
C ASN A 122 -5.32 7.71 18.90
N ALA A 123 -6.42 7.92 18.20
CA ALA A 123 -6.45 8.65 16.93
C ALA A 123 -5.81 10.05 17.04
N ALA A 124 -6.10 10.80 18.11
CA ALA A 124 -5.51 12.11 18.36
C ALA A 124 -3.98 12.03 18.60
N ARG A 125 -3.49 11.00 19.30
CA ARG A 125 -2.05 10.79 19.49
C ARG A 125 -1.36 10.44 18.16
N THR A 126 -1.96 9.57 17.36
CA THR A 126 -1.41 9.17 16.05
C THR A 126 -1.36 10.37 15.10
N ALA A 127 -2.43 11.16 15.02
CA ALA A 127 -2.46 12.39 14.24
C ALA A 127 -1.41 13.40 14.72
N GLY A 128 -1.27 13.59 16.05
CA GLY A 128 -0.23 14.44 16.62
C GLY A 128 1.19 14.01 16.26
N ARG A 129 1.45 12.69 16.20
CA ARG A 129 2.74 12.14 15.74
C ARG A 129 3.00 12.49 14.27
N VAL A 130 2.04 12.25 13.39
CA VAL A 130 2.18 12.53 11.95
C VAL A 130 2.46 14.01 11.70
N ILE A 131 1.75 14.90 12.40
CA ILE A 131 1.96 16.36 12.29
C ILE A 131 3.35 16.76 12.80
N LYS A 132 3.80 16.18 13.92
CA LYS A 132 5.14 16.43 14.46
C LYS A 132 6.24 15.97 13.50
N GLU A 133 6.08 14.82 12.87
CA GLU A 133 7.05 14.32 11.88
C GLU A 133 7.06 15.23 10.64
N ALA A 134 5.89 15.60 10.11
CA ALA A 134 5.77 16.51 8.97
C ALA A 134 6.40 17.89 9.24
N THR A 135 6.27 18.41 10.46
CA THR A 135 6.87 19.68 10.86
C THR A 135 8.38 19.59 11.10
N SER A 136 8.87 18.45 11.61
CA SER A 136 10.31 18.23 11.80
C SER A 136 11.08 18.08 10.49
N VAL A 137 10.46 17.50 9.46
CA VAL A 137 11.05 17.40 8.11
C VAL A 137 11.13 18.76 7.43
N ASN A 138 10.18 19.65 7.69
CA ASN A 138 10.17 21.02 7.14
C ASN A 138 11.04 22.02 7.92
N TYR A 139 11.66 21.63 9.04
CA TYR A 139 12.55 22.46 9.83
C TYR A 139 13.97 21.88 9.82
N ALA A 140 14.61 21.86 8.66
CA ALA A 140 16.06 21.78 8.57
C ALA A 140 16.60 23.22 8.42
N PRO A 141 17.14 23.85 9.49
CA PRO A 141 17.82 25.13 9.33
C PRO A 141 19.07 24.91 8.45
N HIS A 142 19.14 25.65 7.35
CA HIS A 142 20.36 25.81 6.54
C HIS A 142 21.43 26.56 7.33
#